data_AF-A0A1V6N4D6-F1
#
_entry.id   AF-A0A1V6N4D6-F1
#
_cell.length_a   1.000
_cell.length_b   1.000
_cell.length_c   1.000
_cell.angle_alpha   90.00
_cell.angle_beta   90.00
_cell.angle_gamma   90.00
#
_symmetry.space_group_name_H-M   'P 1'
#
loop_
_entity.id
_entity.type
_entity.pdbx_description
1 polymer ?
#
loop_
_entity_poly.entity_id
_entity_poly.type
_entity_poly.pdbx_seq_one_letter_code
_entity_poly.pdbx_strand_id
1 'polypeptide(L)'
;MSNENNEYVRDKKDSSEKDNTNNYTGIRTLILSISTAFFSFTLLEVMFGFKNIINPGISNIYNALGTSIEPNMITLVVFDWRGYDTLGESLILVTAVIVILLVFGRGIVDGNSKEKE
;
A
#
# COMPACT_ATOMS: atom_id res chain seq x y z
N MET A 1 54.28 36.40 -11.03
CA MET A 1 53.49 37.21 -10.06
C MET A 1 52.01 37.38 -10.40
N SER A 2 51.53 37.17 -11.64
CA SER A 2 50.09 37.32 -11.95
C SER A 2 49.25 36.04 -11.81
N ASN A 3 49.87 34.87 -11.66
CA ASN A 3 49.16 33.57 -11.72
C ASN A 3 48.66 33.09 -10.34
N GLU A 4 49.46 33.25 -9.28
CA GLU A 4 49.06 32.87 -7.90
C GLU A 4 47.83 33.63 -7.38
N ASN A 5 47.68 34.90 -7.77
CA ASN A 5 46.52 35.70 -7.38
C ASN A 5 45.21 35.17 -7.96
N ASN A 6 45.25 34.53 -9.14
CA ASN A 6 44.06 33.99 -9.80
C ASN A 6 43.67 32.62 -9.22
N GLU A 7 44.65 31.84 -8.79
CA GLU A 7 44.44 30.57 -8.12
C GLU A 7 43.86 30.77 -6.71
N TYR A 8 44.40 31.71 -5.93
CA TYR A 8 43.88 32.07 -4.61
C TYR A 8 42.43 32.58 -4.66
N VAL A 9 42.09 33.40 -5.66
CA VAL A 9 40.71 33.90 -5.83
C VAL A 9 39.74 32.78 -6.23
N ARG A 10 40.19 31.81 -7.05
CA ARG A 10 39.39 30.62 -7.39
C ARG A 10 39.16 29.73 -6.17
N ASP A 11 40.20 29.44 -5.41
CA ASP A 11 40.14 28.53 -4.26
C ASP A 11 39.24 29.10 -3.15
N LYS A 12 39.28 30.42 -2.95
CA LYS A 12 38.38 31.13 -2.03
C LYS A 12 36.92 31.12 -2.50
N LYS A 13 36.69 31.17 -3.82
CA LYS A 13 35.34 31.09 -4.41
C LYS A 13 34.75 29.69 -4.26
N ASP A 14 35.53 28.65 -4.56
CA ASP A 14 35.12 27.25 -4.43
C ASP A 14 34.87 26.86 -2.96
N SER A 15 35.67 27.38 -2.04
CA SER A 15 35.47 27.19 -0.59
C SER A 15 34.17 27.87 -0.11
N SER A 16 33.92 29.10 -0.52
CA SER A 16 32.69 29.83 -0.19
C SER A 16 31.44 29.13 -0.78
N GLU A 17 31.51 28.62 -2.01
CA GLU A 17 30.39 27.93 -2.66
C GLU A 17 30.11 26.56 -2.02
N LYS A 18 31.16 25.81 -1.62
CA LYS A 18 31.03 24.59 -0.82
C LYS A 18 30.42 24.86 0.56
N ASP A 19 30.83 25.92 1.25
CA ASP A 19 30.26 26.26 2.57
C ASP A 19 28.78 26.63 2.47
N ASN A 20 28.38 27.41 1.47
CA ASN A 20 26.98 27.75 1.25
C ASN A 20 26.14 26.49 0.93
N THR A 21 26.61 25.62 0.03
CA THR A 21 25.91 24.37 -0.34
C THR A 21 25.82 23.35 0.80
N ASN A 22 26.86 23.24 1.64
CA ASN A 22 26.84 22.42 2.86
C ASN A 22 25.81 22.94 3.88
N ASN A 23 25.70 24.26 4.05
CA ASN A 23 24.69 24.87 4.92
C ASN A 23 23.25 24.64 4.39
N TYR A 24 23.01 24.78 3.08
CA TYR A 24 21.71 24.47 2.48
C TYR A 24 21.38 22.97 2.57
N THR A 25 22.37 22.08 2.49
CA THR A 25 22.16 20.64 2.64
C THR A 25 21.89 20.28 4.10
N GLY A 26 22.60 20.89 5.05
CA GLY A 26 22.38 20.70 6.48
C GLY A 26 20.99 21.14 6.94
N ILE A 27 20.52 22.31 6.52
CA ILE A 27 19.19 22.80 6.90
C ILE A 27 18.06 21.99 6.26
N ARG A 28 18.25 21.49 5.02
CA ARG A 28 17.29 20.59 4.37
C ARG A 28 17.16 19.27 5.11
N THR A 29 18.28 18.66 5.51
CA THR A 29 18.30 17.41 6.28
C THR A 29 17.68 17.59 7.67
N LEU A 30 17.90 18.75 8.29
CA LEU A 30 17.28 19.12 9.57
C LEU A 30 15.75 19.24 9.45
N ILE A 31 15.26 19.93 8.42
CA ILE A 31 13.81 20.07 8.18
C ILE A 31 13.20 18.70 7.88
N LEU A 32 13.87 17.86 7.10
CA LEU A 32 13.41 16.52 6.75
C LEU A 32 13.35 15.60 7.98
N SER A 33 14.37 15.63 8.84
CA SER A 33 14.39 14.79 10.05
C SER A 33 13.30 15.19 11.03
N ILE A 34 13.08 16.50 11.22
CA ILE A 34 11.98 17.03 12.03
C ILE A 34 10.64 16.62 11.45
N SER A 35 10.42 16.82 10.14
CA SER A 35 9.17 16.43 9.46
C SER A 35 8.90 14.93 9.56
N THR A 36 9.93 14.10 9.41
CA THR A 36 9.83 12.63 9.53
C THR A 36 9.50 12.21 10.96
N ALA A 37 10.09 12.86 11.96
CA ALA A 37 9.81 12.59 13.37
C ALA A 37 8.35 12.95 13.73
N PHE A 38 7.87 14.11 13.29
CA PHE A 38 6.47 14.50 13.47
C PHE A 38 5.51 13.56 12.74
N PHE A 39 5.80 13.20 11.49
CA PHE A 39 4.99 12.25 10.74
C PHE A 39 4.92 10.89 11.44
N SER A 40 6.05 10.35 11.88
CA SER A 40 6.13 9.09 12.62
C SER A 40 5.33 9.15 13.93
N PHE A 41 5.45 10.24 14.68
CA PHE A 41 4.69 10.45 15.91
C PHE A 41 3.18 10.48 15.65
N THR A 42 2.72 11.24 14.65
CA THR A 42 1.30 11.31 14.30
C THR A 42 0.76 9.97 13.80
N LEU A 43 1.57 9.21 13.04
CA LEU A 43 1.18 7.90 12.54
C LEU A 43 1.03 6.91 13.70
N LEU A 44 1.98 6.89 14.64
CA LEU A 44 1.89 6.05 15.84
C LEU A 44 0.69 6.43 16.72
N GLU A 45 0.46 7.73 16.94
CA GLU A 45 -0.69 8.22 17.70
C GLU A 45 -2.00 7.75 17.09
N VAL A 46 -2.15 7.88 15.77
CA VAL A 46 -3.32 7.40 15.03
C VAL A 46 -3.46 5.88 15.16
N MET A 47 -2.37 5.11 14.97
CA MET A 47 -2.39 3.65 15.10
C MET A 47 -2.84 3.18 16.49
N PHE A 48 -2.36 3.81 17.56
CA PHE A 48 -2.77 3.48 18.93
C PHE A 48 -4.15 4.03 19.28
N GLY A 49 -4.52 5.21 18.78
CA GLY A 49 -5.80 5.86 18.99
C GLY A 49 -6.97 5.08 18.39
N PHE A 50 -6.76 4.39 17.26
CA PHE A 50 -7.78 3.56 16.62
C PHE A 50 -8.33 2.46 17.52
N LYS A 51 -7.54 1.91 18.44
CA LYS A 51 -7.98 0.86 19.36
C LYS A 51 -9.15 1.31 20.26
N ASN A 52 -9.26 2.60 20.56
CA ASN A 52 -10.31 3.15 21.41
C ASN A 52 -11.56 3.57 20.62
N ILE A 53 -11.46 3.66 19.29
CA ILE A 53 -12.53 4.12 18.39
C ILE A 53 -13.21 2.92 17.70
N ILE A 54 -12.47 1.83 17.48
CA ILE A 54 -13.00 0.63 16.83
C ILE A 54 -13.76 -0.19 17.87
N ASN A 55 -15.08 -0.30 17.69
CA ASN A 55 -15.89 -1.26 18.44
C ASN A 55 -15.68 -2.66 17.81
N PRO A 56 -15.09 -3.62 18.54
CA PRO A 56 -14.82 -4.94 17.99
C PRO A 56 -16.13 -5.72 17.77
N GLY A 57 -16.25 -6.35 16.60
CA GLY A 57 -17.41 -7.17 16.25
C GLY A 57 -18.48 -6.39 15.48
N ILE A 58 -19.68 -6.96 15.46
CA ILE A 58 -20.80 -6.43 14.68
C ILE A 58 -21.56 -5.40 15.52
N SER A 59 -21.84 -4.24 14.94
CA SER A 59 -22.58 -3.18 15.63
C SER A 59 -23.94 -3.67 16.13
N ASN A 60 -24.30 -3.31 17.36
CA ASN A 60 -25.62 -3.65 17.94
C ASN A 60 -26.78 -3.07 17.11
N ILE A 61 -26.58 -1.89 16.51
CA ILE A 61 -27.56 -1.26 15.62
C ILE A 61 -27.77 -2.13 14.37
N TYR A 62 -26.67 -2.68 13.84
CA TYR A 62 -26.70 -3.55 12.67
C TYR A 62 -27.42 -4.88 12.98
N ASN A 63 -27.18 -5.48 14.15
CA ASN A 63 -27.91 -6.67 14.57
C ASN A 63 -29.41 -6.43 14.81
N ALA A 64 -29.79 -5.23 15.27
CA ALA A 64 -31.18 -4.88 15.54
C ALA A 64 -31.98 -4.54 14.27
N LEU A 65 -31.36 -3.83 13.32
CA LEU A 65 -32.02 -3.38 12.09
C LEU A 65 -31.83 -4.34 10.91
N GLY A 66 -30.73 -5.09 10.91
CA GLY A 66 -30.36 -5.99 9.82
C GLY A 66 -31.42 -7.04 9.50
N THR A 67 -32.05 -7.61 10.53
CA THR A 67 -33.15 -8.59 10.36
C THR A 67 -34.39 -8.03 9.68
N SER A 68 -34.50 -6.69 9.59
CA SER A 68 -35.62 -6.04 8.90
C SER A 68 -35.44 -6.01 7.38
N ILE A 69 -34.19 -6.11 6.90
CA ILE A 69 -33.87 -6.19 5.47
C ILE A 69 -33.81 -7.66 5.06
N GLU A 70 -33.07 -8.49 5.81
CA GLU A 70 -33.01 -9.92 5.57
C GLU A 70 -33.20 -10.73 6.87
N PRO A 71 -34.17 -11.67 6.92
CA PRO A 71 -34.47 -12.43 8.14
C PRO A 71 -33.31 -13.31 8.64
N ASN A 72 -32.37 -13.68 7.76
CA ASN A 72 -31.24 -14.52 8.11
C ASN A 72 -30.01 -13.67 8.47
N MET A 73 -29.70 -13.63 9.76
CA MET A 73 -28.54 -12.93 10.29
C MET A 73 -27.22 -13.41 9.70
N ILE A 74 -27.07 -14.70 9.38
CA ILE A 74 -25.81 -15.24 8.85
C ILE A 74 -25.55 -14.70 7.45
N THR A 75 -26.57 -14.70 6.58
CA THR A 75 -26.45 -14.14 5.22
C THR A 75 -26.10 -12.66 5.27
N LEU A 76 -26.78 -11.90 6.13
CA LEU A 76 -26.54 -10.47 6.30
C LEU A 76 -25.09 -10.19 6.72
N VAL A 77 -24.57 -10.95 7.68
CA VAL A 77 -23.18 -10.79 8.12
C VAL A 77 -22.17 -11.22 7.06
N VAL A 78 -22.38 -12.35 6.38
CA VAL A 78 -21.41 -12.91 5.45
C VAL A 78 -21.39 -12.14 4.12
N PHE A 79 -22.54 -11.68 3.63
CA PHE A 79 -22.63 -10.97 2.35
C PHE A 79 -22.48 -9.45 2.45
N ASP A 80 -22.89 -8.83 3.56
CA ASP A 80 -22.82 -7.37 3.73
C ASP A 80 -21.69 -6.97 4.68
N TRP A 81 -21.75 -7.35 5.97
CA TRP A 81 -20.70 -6.96 6.95
C TRP A 81 -19.30 -7.51 6.64
N ARG A 82 -19.21 -8.77 6.15
CA ARG A 82 -17.97 -9.46 5.73
C ARG A 82 -17.95 -9.76 4.24
N GLY A 83 -18.66 -8.97 3.43
CA GLY A 83 -18.82 -9.23 2.00
C GLY A 83 -17.51 -9.41 1.23
N TYR A 84 -16.43 -8.75 1.64
CA TYR A 84 -15.11 -8.91 0.99
C TYR A 84 -14.51 -10.31 1.15
N ASP A 85 -14.77 -10.99 2.26
CA ASP A 85 -14.29 -12.35 2.50
C ASP A 85 -14.99 -13.34 1.53
N THR A 86 -16.32 -13.21 1.44
CA THR A 86 -17.19 -13.97 0.52
C THR A 86 -16.92 -13.66 -0.95
N LEU A 87 -16.59 -12.40 -1.28
CA LEU A 87 -16.13 -12.02 -2.62
C LEU A 87 -14.82 -12.74 -2.95
N GLY A 88 -13.88 -12.77 -2.01
CA GLY A 88 -12.61 -13.50 -2.14
C GLY A 88 -12.81 -14.99 -2.39
N GLU A 89 -13.69 -15.64 -1.63
CA GLU A 89 -14.05 -17.05 -1.84
C GLU A 89 -14.62 -17.27 -3.25
N SER A 90 -15.53 -16.41 -3.69
CA SER A 90 -16.12 -16.51 -5.02
C SER A 90 -15.07 -16.33 -6.12
N LEU A 91 -14.17 -15.37 -5.95
CA LEU A 91 -13.07 -15.08 -6.89
C LEU A 91 -12.10 -16.25 -6.99
N ILE A 92 -11.74 -16.88 -5.86
CA ILE A 92 -10.81 -18.01 -5.89
C ILE A 92 -11.43 -19.25 -6.57
N LEU A 93 -12.74 -19.46 -6.40
CA LEU A 93 -13.45 -20.53 -7.12
C LEU A 93 -13.49 -20.28 -8.63
N VAL A 94 -13.79 -19.05 -9.05
CA VAL A 94 -13.80 -18.69 -10.48
C VAL A 94 -12.41 -18.83 -11.10
N THR A 95 -11.37 -18.35 -10.41
CA THR A 95 -9.99 -18.48 -10.91
C THR A 95 -9.55 -19.95 -10.97
N ALA A 96 -9.93 -20.78 -10.01
CA ALA A 96 -9.67 -22.22 -10.04
C ALA A 96 -10.29 -22.89 -11.28
N VAL A 97 -11.54 -22.58 -11.62
CA VAL A 97 -12.20 -23.11 -12.83
C VAL A 97 -11.46 -22.66 -14.09
N ILE A 98 -11.08 -21.37 -14.18
CA ILE A 98 -10.31 -20.85 -15.32
C ILE A 98 -8.97 -21.59 -15.46
N VAL A 99 -8.25 -21.80 -14.36
CA VAL A 99 -6.97 -22.52 -14.37
C VAL A 99 -7.15 -23.96 -14.85
N ILE A 100 -8.17 -24.67 -14.38
CA ILE A 100 -8.49 -26.05 -14.82
C ILE A 100 -8.78 -26.06 -16.33
N LEU A 101 -9.58 -25.11 -16.82
CA LEU A 101 -9.89 -24.99 -18.25
C LEU A 101 -8.64 -24.66 -19.08
N LEU A 102 -7.72 -23.84 -18.58
CA LEU A 102 -6.48 -23.54 -19.29
C LEU A 102 -5.52 -24.73 -19.34
N VAL A 103 -5.39 -25.48 -18.24
CA VAL A 103 -4.50 -26.65 -18.16
C VAL A 103 -5.04 -27.81 -18.99
N PHE A 104 -6.29 -28.21 -18.75
CA PHE A 104 -6.88 -29.38 -19.42
C PHE A 104 -7.52 -29.04 -20.77
N GLY A 105 -8.16 -27.87 -20.90
CA GLY A 105 -8.79 -27.47 -22.15
C GLY A 105 -7.80 -27.23 -23.28
N ARG A 106 -6.59 -26.73 -22.99
CA ARG A 106 -5.52 -26.65 -24.00
C ARG A 106 -4.88 -28.00 -24.31
N GLY A 107 -4.72 -28.88 -23.30
CA GLY A 107 -4.20 -30.24 -23.49
C GLY A 107 -5.10 -31.12 -24.36
N ILE A 108 -6.43 -30.94 -24.32
CA ILE A 108 -7.38 -31.67 -25.16
C ILE A 108 -7.33 -31.20 -26.62
N VAL A 109 -7.13 -29.90 -26.87
CA VAL A 109 -7.06 -29.34 -28.24
C VAL A 109 -5.80 -29.81 -28.98
N ASP A 110 -4.66 -29.89 -28.31
CA ASP A 110 -3.40 -30.37 -28.91
C ASP A 110 -3.35 -31.89 -29.10
N GLY A 111 -4.12 -32.67 -28.32
CA GLY A 111 -4.22 -34.13 -28.51
C GLY A 111 -4.94 -34.51 -29.81
N ASN A 112 -5.97 -33.76 -30.19
CA ASN A 112 -6.80 -34.05 -31.37
C ASN A 112 -6.14 -33.65 -32.71
N SER A 113 -5.12 -32.78 -32.67
CA SER A 113 -4.32 -32.44 -33.86
C SER A 113 -3.23 -33.46 -34.15
N LYS A 114 -2.86 -34.31 -33.18
CA LYS A 114 -1.82 -35.36 -33.33
C LYS A 114 -2.36 -36.70 -33.84
N GLU A 115 -3.67 -36.94 -33.76
CA GLU A 115 -4.31 -38.17 -34.26
C GLU A 115 -4.64 -38.15 -35.77
N LYS A 116 -4.39 -37.02 -36.46
CA LYS A 116 -4.72 -36.86 -37.89
C LYS A 116 -3.53 -36.91 -38.85
N GLU A 117 -2.37 -37.39 -38.39
CA GLU A 117 -1.17 -37.66 -39.21
C GLU A 117 -0.85 -39.16 -39.21
#